data_AF-A0A7K2MRF1-F1
#
_entry.id   AF-A0A7K2MRF1-F1
#
_cell.length_a   1.000
_cell.length_b   1.000
_cell.length_c   1.000
_cell.angle_alpha   90.00
_cell.angle_beta   90.00
_cell.angle_gamma   90.00
#
_symmetry.space_group_name_H-M   'P 1'
#
loop_
_entity.id
_entity.type
_entity.pdbx_description
1 polymer ?
#
loop_
_entity_poly.entity_id
_entity_poly.type
_entity_poly.pdbx_seq_one_letter_code
_entity_poly.pdbx_strand_id
1 'polypeptide(L)' 'MFYYVLKYVLLGPLLRIVFRPRIEGLDHVPGSGAAIVAGNHLSFSDHFLMPAVL' A
#
# COMPACT_ATOMS: atom_id res chain seq x y z
N MET A 1 -7.53 12.90 8.15
CA MET A 1 -7.47 13.77 6.94
C MET A 1 -6.11 13.71 6.27
N PHE A 2 -5.01 14.08 6.95
CA PHE A 2 -3.65 14.06 6.37
C PHE A 2 -3.24 12.71 5.76
N TYR A 3 -3.45 11.60 6.48
CA TYR A 3 -3.19 10.25 5.98
C TYR A 3 -3.88 9.96 4.63
N TYR A 4 -5.16 10.29 4.52
CA TYR A 4 -5.93 10.03 3.30
C TYR A 4 -5.46 10.89 2.12
N VAL A 5 -5.07 12.14 2.37
CA VAL A 5 -4.49 13.00 1.33
C VAL A 5 -3.15 12.44 0.85
N LEU A 6 -2.27 12.04 1.77
CA LEU A 6 -1.01 11.40 1.39
C LEU A 6 -1.24 10.09 0.65
N LYS A 7 -2.08 9.19 1.17
CA LYS A 7 -2.32 7.87 0.57
C LYS A 7 -2.97 7.98 -0.81
N TYR A 8 -4.04 8.76 -0.94
CA TYR A 8 -4.87 8.71 -2.15
C TYR A 8 -4.62 9.84 -3.16
N VAL A 9 -4.11 10.99 -2.72
CA VAL A 9 -3.93 12.16 -3.60
C VAL A 9 -2.47 12.37 -4.00
N LEU A 10 -1.53 12.15 -3.08
CA LEU A 10 -0.11 12.48 -3.30
C LEU A 10 0.74 11.22 -3.53
N LEU A 11 1.04 10.50 -2.45
CA LEU A 11 2.03 9.43 -2.42
C LEU A 11 1.56 8.18 -3.16
N GLY A 12 0.31 7.74 -2.98
CA GLY A 12 -0.20 6.54 -3.67
C GLY A 12 -0.15 6.65 -5.19
N PRO A 13 -0.70 7.70 -5.82
CA PRO A 13 -0.57 7.91 -7.26
C PRO A 13 0.88 7.97 -7.74
N LEU A 14 1.74 8.72 -7.05
CA LEU A 14 3.17 8.82 -7.39
C LEU A 14 3.84 7.44 -7.37
N LEU A 15 3.64 6.66 -6.30
CA LEU A 15 4.23 5.34 -6.17
C LEU A 15 3.68 4.36 -7.22
N ARG A 16 2.39 4.42 -7.54
CA ARG A 16 1.78 3.58 -8.60
C ARG A 16 2.36 3.89 -9.98
N ILE A 17 2.65 5.16 -10.28
CA ILE A 17 3.24 5.56 -11.57
C ILE A 17 4.71 5.13 -11.68
N VAL A 18 5.49 5.36 -10.61
CA VAL A 18 6.93 5.08 -10.59
C VAL A 18 7.21 3.58 -10.55
N PHE A 19 6.54 2.84 -9.65
CA PHE A 19 6.84 1.43 -9.41
C PHE A 19 5.94 0.46 -10.19
N ARG A 20 4.77 0.90 -10.65
CA ARG A 20 3.79 0.08 -11.40
C ARG A 20 3.56 -1.29 -10.76
N PRO A 21 3.19 -1.35 -9.47
CA PRO A 21 3.07 -2.60 -8.75
C PRO A 21 1.99 -3.48 -9.36
N ARG A 22 2.25 -4.80 -9.44
CA ARG A 22 1.23 -5.80 -9.70
C ARG A 22 0.69 -6.29 -8.36
N ILE A 23 -0.63 -6.42 -8.27
CA ILE A 23 -1.32 -6.74 -7.03
C ILE A 23 -2.29 -7.87 -7.32
N GLU A 24 -2.22 -8.92 -6.53
CA GLU A 24 -3.07 -10.10 -6.66
C GLU A 24 -3.58 -10.47 -5.26
N GLY A 25 -4.80 -11.03 -5.18
CA GLY A 25 -5.36 -11.51 -3.91
C GLY A 25 -5.84 -10.44 -2.94
N LEU A 26 -6.18 -9.22 -3.40
CA LEU A 26 -6.74 -8.15 -2.54
C LEU A 26 -8.05 -8.55 -1.85
N ASP A 27 -8.77 -9.50 -2.44
CA ASP A 27 -10.00 -10.09 -1.90
C ASP A 27 -9.76 -10.89 -0.60
N HIS A 28 -8.52 -11.30 -0.31
CA HIS A 28 -8.17 -11.93 0.97
C HIS A 28 -8.01 -10.93 2.12
N VAL A 29 -7.97 -9.61 1.82
CA VAL A 29 -7.82 -8.57 2.83
C VAL A 29 -9.18 -8.30 3.49
N PRO A 30 -9.30 -8.35 4.83
CA PRO A 30 -10.56 -8.06 5.50
C PRO A 30 -11.07 -6.65 5.18
N GLY A 31 -12.31 -6.53 4.69
CA GLY A 31 -12.94 -5.23 4.44
C GLY A 31 -13.33 -4.47 5.72
N SER A 32 -13.28 -5.13 6.87
CA SER A 32 -13.52 -4.56 8.19
C SER A 32 -12.73 -5.30 9.26
N GLY A 33 -12.38 -4.60 10.35
CA GLY A 33 -11.59 -5.17 11.45
C GLY A 33 -10.08 -4.99 11.25
N ALA A 34 -9.29 -5.53 12.18
CA ALA A 34 -7.83 -5.45 12.14
C ALA A 34 -7.23 -6.62 11.37
N ALA A 35 -6.13 -6.36 10.67
CA ALA A 35 -5.32 -7.37 9.99
C ALA A 35 -3.84 -7.09 10.25
N ILE A 36 -3.03 -8.15 10.25
CA ILE A 36 -1.56 -8.06 10.25
C ILE A 36 -1.08 -8.42 8.85
N VAL A 37 -0.34 -7.52 8.23
CA VAL A 37 0.29 -7.76 6.93
C VAL A 37 1.72 -8.21 7.17
N ALA A 38 1.99 -9.48 6.89
CA ALA A 38 3.33 -10.06 6.99
C ALA A 38 3.94 -10.20 5.60
N GLY A 39 4.96 -9.39 5.31
CA GLY A 39 5.73 -9.42 4.06
C GLY A 39 7.20 -9.72 4.31
N ASN A 40 7.94 -10.07 3.26
CA ASN A 40 9.40 -10.02 3.30
C ASN A 40 9.89 -8.56 3.35
N HIS A 41 11.17 -8.35 3.70
CA HIS A 41 11.76 -7.02 3.73
C HIS A 41 13.02 -6.97 2.85
N LEU A 42 12.84 -6.44 1.65
CA LEU A 42 13.90 -6.38 0.63
C LEU A 42 14.37 -4.95 0.37
N SER A 43 13.52 -3.96 0.67
CA SER A 43 13.83 -2.56 0.41
C SER A 43 13.28 -1.65 1.48
N PHE A 44 14.00 -0.54 1.75
CA PHE A 44 13.45 0.59 2.50
C PHE A 44 12.07 1.03 1.97
N SER A 45 11.89 0.95 0.65
CA SER A 45 10.65 1.33 -0.05
C SER A 45 9.43 0.50 0.36
N ASP A 46 9.61 -0.69 0.95
CA ASP A 46 8.51 -1.59 1.35
C ASP A 46 7.54 -0.88 2.32
N HIS A 47 8.08 -0.04 3.22
CA HIS A 47 7.30 0.75 4.18
C HIS A 47 6.36 1.77 3.54
N PHE A 48 6.63 2.18 2.30
CA PHE A 48 5.79 3.14 1.57
C PHE A 48 4.85 2.42 0.60
N LEU A 49 5.36 1.42 -0.12
CA LEU A 49 4.59 0.71 -1.13
C LEU A 49 3.44 -0.10 -0.51
N MET A 50 3.71 -0.88 0.54
CA MET A 50 2.68 -1.71 1.18
C MET A 50 1.44 -0.89 1.63
N PRO A 51 1.57 0.14 2.49
CA PRO A 51 0.41 0.91 2.97
C PRO A 51 -0.19 1.89 1.95
N ALA A 52 0.50 2.18 0.84
CA ALA A 52 -0.06 2.98 -0.25
C ALA A 52 -0.84 2.14 -1.27
N VAL A 53 -0.54 0.84 -1.34
CA VAL A 53 -1.09 -0.09 -2.34
C VAL A 53 -2.24 -0.92 -1.78
N LEU A 54 -2.12 -1.40 -0.53
CA LEU A 54 -3.22 -1.91 0.31
C LEU A 54 -4.01 -0.72 0.87
#